data_AF-A0A533SLQ4-F1
#
_entry.id   AF-A0A533SLQ4-F1
#
_cell.length_a   1.000
_cell.length_b   1.000
_cell.length_c   1.000
_cell.angle_alpha   90.00
_cell.angle_beta   90.00
_cell.angle_gamma   90.00
#
_symmetry.space_group_name_H-M   'P 1'
#
loop_
_entity.id
_entity.type
_entity.pdbx_description
1 polymer ?
#
loop_
_entity_poly.entity_id
_entity_poly.type
_entity_poly.pdbx_seq_one_letter_code
_entity_poly.pdbx_strand_id
1 'polypeptide(L)' 'VGMSGKDDTLPERLLKDPIPAGPSKGEVNHLDQMLPKYYEIRGWDETGVPTPEKLAALHLA' A
#
# COMPACT_ATOMS: atom_id res chain seq x y z
N VAL A 1 13.68 -0.82 15.23
CA VAL A 1 13.19 -0.60 13.85
C VAL A 1 12.10 -1.63 13.61
N GLY A 2 10.89 -1.20 13.24
CA GLY A 2 9.75 -2.06 12.94
C GLY A 2 9.34 -1.93 11.47
N MET A 3 8.26 -2.57 11.07
CA MET A 3 7.70 -2.43 9.72
C MET A 3 7.18 -1.01 9.49
N SER A 4 7.33 -0.54 8.26
CA SER A 4 6.87 0.77 7.80
C SER A 4 6.30 0.67 6.37
N GLY A 5 5.71 1.74 5.86
CA GLY A 5 5.23 1.79 4.47
C GLY A 5 6.32 1.58 3.41
N LYS A 6 7.61 1.62 3.77
CA LYS A 6 8.72 1.23 2.88
C LYS A 6 8.75 -0.28 2.61
N ASP A 7 8.23 -1.07 3.54
CA ASP A 7 8.17 -2.52 3.49
C ASP A 7 6.87 -3.01 2.80
N ASP A 8 5.85 -2.14 2.73
CA ASP A 8 4.57 -2.39 2.06
C ASP A 8 4.71 -2.21 0.53
N THR A 9 5.46 -3.10 -0.11
CA THR A 9 5.70 -3.07 -1.55
C THR A 9 5.56 -4.44 -2.20
N LEU A 10 5.64 -4.47 -3.53
CA LEU A 10 5.65 -5.68 -4.35
C LEU A 10 7.03 -5.90 -4.97
N PRO A 11 7.37 -7.13 -5.40
CA PRO A 11 8.56 -7.37 -6.21
C PRO A 11 8.59 -6.44 -7.43
N GLU A 12 9.77 -5.89 -7.75
CA GLU A 12 9.91 -4.84 -8.79
C GLU A 12 9.29 -5.22 -10.12
N ARG A 13 9.39 -6.50 -10.51
CA ARG A 13 8.79 -7.05 -11.73
C ARG A 13 7.30 -6.72 -11.85
N LEU A 14 6.53 -6.74 -10.75
CA LEU A 14 5.09 -6.47 -10.79
C LEU A 14 4.77 -4.97 -10.92
N LEU A 15 5.71 -4.10 -10.56
CA LEU A 15 5.55 -2.65 -10.60
C LEU A 15 6.10 -2.05 -11.90
N LYS A 16 7.09 -2.71 -12.53
CA LYS A 16 7.86 -2.16 -13.64
C LYS A 16 7.77 -2.96 -14.93
N ASP A 17 7.58 -4.28 -14.88
CA ASP A 17 7.60 -5.13 -16.07
C ASP A 17 6.17 -5.37 -16.58
N PRO A 18 5.81 -4.84 -17.75
CA PRO A 18 4.46 -5.02 -18.28
C PRO A 18 4.16 -6.47 -18.60
N ILE A 19 2.90 -6.87 -18.40
CA ILE A 19 2.43 -8.22 -18.77
C ILE A 19 2.70 -8.46 -20.27
N PRO A 20 3.36 -9.57 -20.66
CA PRO A 20 3.86 -9.73 -22.02
C PRO A 20 2.77 -10.09 -23.05
N ALA A 21 1.67 -10.74 -22.63
CA ALA A 21 0.64 -11.25 -23.52
C ALA A 21 -0.71 -11.44 -22.82
N GLY A 22 -1.77 -11.67 -23.61
CA GLY A 22 -3.14 -11.85 -23.13
C GLY A 22 -3.91 -10.53 -22.99
N PRO A 23 -5.13 -10.58 -22.42
CA PRO A 23 -6.03 -9.42 -22.33
C PRO A 23 -5.47 -8.23 -21.55
N SER A 24 -4.59 -8.47 -20.58
CA SER A 24 -3.95 -7.43 -19.76
C SER A 24 -2.54 -7.09 -20.24
N LYS A 25 -2.19 -7.42 -21.49
CA LYS A 25 -0.87 -7.11 -22.05
C LYS A 25 -0.57 -5.61 -21.91
N GLY A 26 0.62 -5.30 -21.41
CA GLY A 26 1.06 -3.91 -21.21
C GLY A 26 0.72 -3.32 -19.84
N GLU A 27 -0.13 -3.96 -19.06
CA GLU A 27 -0.49 -3.50 -17.73
C GLU A 27 0.61 -3.78 -16.70
N VAL A 28 0.72 -2.90 -15.70
CA VAL A 28 1.54 -3.04 -14.49
C VAL A 28 0.68 -2.75 -13.26
N ASN A 29 1.12 -3.14 -12.07
CA ASN A 29 0.37 -2.82 -10.85
C ASN A 29 0.55 -1.35 -10.44
N HIS A 30 -0.55 -0.64 -10.19
CA HIS A 30 -0.57 0.77 -9.76
C HIS A 30 -0.57 0.92 -8.23
N LEU A 31 0.37 0.23 -7.55
CA LEU A 31 0.44 0.23 -6.09
C LEU A 31 0.64 1.64 -5.53
N ASP A 32 1.45 2.46 -6.20
CA ASP A 32 1.73 3.86 -5.87
C ASP A 32 0.45 4.72 -5.76
N GLN A 33 -0.57 4.40 -6.56
CA GLN A 33 -1.85 5.10 -6.53
C GLN A 33 -2.83 4.51 -5.51
N MET A 34 -2.74 3.20 -5.25
CA MET A 34 -3.69 2.50 -4.38
C MET A 34 -3.29 2.51 -2.90
N LEU A 35 -1.99 2.40 -2.60
CA LEU A 35 -1.50 2.28 -1.23
C LEU A 35 -1.80 3.52 -0.37
N PRO A 36 -1.62 4.77 -0.84
CA PRO A 36 -2.00 5.95 -0.06
C PRO A 36 -3.50 5.99 0.27
N LYS A 37 -4.35 5.64 -0.70
CA LYS A 37 -5.81 5.56 -0.50
C LYS A 37 -6.17 4.48 0.50
N TYR A 38 -5.46 3.36 0.48
CA TYR A 38 -5.66 2.29 1.45
C TYR A 38 -5.35 2.76 2.87
N TYR A 39 -4.24 3.48 3.09
CA TYR A 39 -3.93 4.05 4.41
C TYR A 39 -4.97 5.05 4.89
N GLU A 40 -5.42 5.96 4.02
CA GLU A 40 -6.48 6.91 4.33
C GLU A 40 -7.74 6.21 4.84
N ILE A 41 -8.25 5.22 4.08
CA ILE A 41 -9.47 4.47 4.45
C ILE A 41 -9.28 3.67 5.74
N ARG A 42 -8.06 3.25 6.05
CA ARG A 42 -7.73 2.53 7.29
C ARG A 42 -7.58 3.45 8.50
N GLY A 43 -7.54 4.76 8.30
CA GLY A 43 -7.20 5.74 9.35
C GLY A 43 -5.73 5.64 9.75
N TRP A 44 -4.86 5.37 8.79
CA TRP A 44 -3.40 5.31 8.94
C TRP A 44 -2.78 6.55 8.31
N ASP A 45 -1.59 6.93 8.78
CA ASP A 45 -0.83 8.02 8.19
C ASP A 45 -0.12 7.61 6.89
N GLU A 46 0.51 8.58 6.22
CA GLU A 46 1.23 8.38 4.96
C GLU A 46 2.43 7.43 5.08
N THR A 47 2.88 7.14 6.30
CA THR A 47 3.99 6.21 6.57
C THR A 47 3.51 4.78 6.84
N GLY A 48 2.20 4.53 6.76
CA GLY A 48 1.58 3.23 6.98
C GLY A 48 1.36 2.89 8.46
N VAL A 49 1.31 3.89 9.34
CA VAL A 49 1.13 3.69 10.78
C VAL A 49 -0.29 4.09 11.20
N PRO A 50 -1.02 3.28 12.00
CA PRO A 50 -2.32 3.68 12.52
C PRO A 50 -2.25 4.99 13.31
N THR A 51 -3.15 5.91 13.02
CA THR A 51 -3.26 7.18 13.75
C THR A 51 -3.67 6.95 15.22
N PRO A 52 -3.35 7.87 16.15
CA PRO A 52 -3.82 7.80 17.53
C PRO A 52 -5.35 7.67 17.64
N GLU A 53 -6.08 8.40 16.79
CA GLU A 53 -7.55 8.34 16.72
C GLU A 53 -8.02 6.92 16.36
N LYS A 54 -7.36 6.29 15.38
CA LYS A 54 -7.68 4.92 14.98
C LYS A 54 -7.37 3.91 16.09
N LEU A 55 -6.25 4.07 16.79
CA LEU A 55 -5.87 3.20 17.91
C LEU A 55 -6.86 3.31 19.08
N ALA A 56 -7.26 4.53 19.44
CA ALA A 56 -8.26 4.76 20.47
C ALA A 56 -9.62 4.16 20.09
N ALA A 57 -10.06 4.33 18.84
CA ALA A 57 -11.30 3.74 18.33
C ALA A 57 -11.29 2.20 18.34
N LEU A 58 -10.11 1.57 18.35
CA LEU A 58 -9.94 0.13 18.45
C LEU A 58 -9.60 -0.37 19.86
N HIS A 59 -9.54 0.52 20.87
CA HIS A 59 -9.14 0.20 22.25
C HIS A 59 -7.72 -0.39 22.36
N LEU A 60 -6.79 0.14 21.56
CA LEU A 60 -5.37 -0.26 21.54
C LEU A 60 -4.42 0.88 21.99
N ALA A 61 -4.98 2.00 22.45
CA ALA A 61 -4.26 3.16 22.96
C ALA A 61 -4.14 3.14 24.48
#